data_AF-A0AAN8US60-F1
#
_entry.id   AF-A0AAN8US60-F1
#
_cell.length_a   1.000
_cell.length_b   1.000
_cell.length_c   1.000
_cell.angle_alpha   90.00
_cell.angle_beta   90.00
_cell.angle_gamma   90.00
#
_symmetry.space_group_name_H-M   'P 1'
#
loop_
_entity.id
_entity.type
_entity.pdbx_description
1 polymer ?
#
loop_
_entity_poly.entity_id
_entity_poly.type
_entity_poly.pdbx_seq_one_letter_code
_entity_poly.pdbx_strand_id
1 'polypeptide(L)'
;MDFLNASKMEEDVDGDMGHMEDIEALNYDDLDNVSKLQKSQRYIDIMKFPQNIGFTDKMQKVEDALEKGSDVSNLGIVLVDDPEYQLMVDCNALSVDIGNEIAIIHNFIRDKYRLKFPELKSLVHHPIDYAPVVKKIGNEMDLTLVDLEGLLPLAIIMVVSVTASTTSGNPLSEENLRKTIEACDH
;
A
#
# COMPACT_ATOMS: atom_id res chain seq x y z
N MET A 1 -53.75 1.73 -31.35
CA MET A 1 -53.63 3.20 -31.40
C MET A 1 -52.90 3.62 -30.12
N ASP A 2 -51.67 3.20 -29.86
CA ASP A 2 -50.45 3.46 -30.67
C ASP A 2 -50.30 4.97 -30.92
N PHE A 3 -49.21 5.69 -30.64
CA PHE A 3 -47.79 5.39 -30.39
C PHE A 3 -47.14 6.78 -30.10
N LEU A 4 -46.32 7.00 -29.07
CA LEU A 4 -44.86 7.31 -29.11
C LEU A 4 -44.55 8.23 -27.91
N ASN A 5 -43.71 7.84 -26.95
CA ASN A 5 -42.24 7.85 -26.98
C ASN A 5 -41.67 9.05 -26.21
N ALA A 6 -41.26 8.80 -24.97
CA ALA A 6 -40.19 9.53 -24.31
C ALA A 6 -39.38 8.53 -23.47
N SER A 7 -38.61 7.70 -24.16
CA SER A 7 -37.56 6.85 -23.59
C SER A 7 -36.40 7.70 -23.10
N LYS A 8 -36.03 7.57 -21.82
CA LYS A 8 -34.62 7.50 -21.38
C LYS A 8 -34.58 6.99 -19.93
N MET A 9 -34.38 5.69 -19.75
CA MET A 9 -33.14 5.14 -19.18
C MET A 9 -32.88 5.70 -17.77
N GLU A 10 -33.53 5.11 -16.77
CA GLU A 10 -32.89 4.96 -15.46
C GLU A 10 -32.02 3.71 -15.58
N GLU A 11 -30.72 3.93 -15.70
CA GLU A 11 -29.71 2.89 -15.65
C GLU A 11 -29.68 2.31 -14.24
N ASP A 12 -29.96 1.01 -14.14
CA ASP A 12 -29.58 0.16 -13.03
C ASP A 12 -28.05 0.26 -12.85
N VAL A 13 -27.60 1.11 -11.92
CA VAL A 13 -26.22 1.10 -11.44
C VAL A 13 -26.14 0.05 -10.34
N ASP A 14 -26.32 -1.22 -10.73
CA ASP A 14 -25.78 -2.36 -9.99
C ASP A 14 -24.29 -2.43 -10.35
N GLY A 15 -23.54 -1.45 -9.81
CA GLY A 15 -22.11 -1.35 -9.95
C GLY A 15 -21.47 -2.41 -9.07
N ASP A 16 -21.41 -3.62 -9.62
CA ASP A 16 -20.42 -4.67 -9.38
C ASP A 16 -19.33 -4.19 -8.42
N MET A 17 -19.59 -4.37 -7.13
CA MET A 17 -18.59 -4.20 -6.10
C MET A 17 -17.63 -5.35 -6.33
N GLY A 18 -16.64 -5.09 -7.19
CA GLY A 18 -15.68 -6.05 -7.67
C GLY A 18 -15.31 -6.96 -6.52
N HIS A 19 -15.75 -8.19 -6.62
CA HIS A 19 -15.23 -9.29 -5.84
C HIS A 19 -13.74 -9.28 -6.13
N MET A 20 -12.98 -8.56 -5.29
CA MET A 20 -11.55 -8.72 -5.21
C MET A 20 -11.40 -10.14 -4.74
N GLU A 21 -11.21 -11.02 -5.71
CA GLU A 21 -10.99 -12.44 -5.54
C GLU A 21 -10.03 -12.56 -4.36
N ASP A 22 -10.51 -13.25 -3.32
CA ASP A 22 -9.69 -13.65 -2.20
C ASP A 22 -8.45 -14.29 -2.80
N ILE A 23 -7.34 -13.54 -2.85
CA ILE A 23 -6.04 -14.07 -3.23
C ILE A 23 -5.82 -15.19 -2.24
N GLU A 24 -6.01 -16.41 -2.74
CA GLU A 24 -6.02 -17.63 -1.98
C GLU A 24 -4.82 -17.58 -1.04
N ALA A 25 -5.07 -17.88 0.24
CA ALA A 25 -4.08 -17.92 1.29
C ALA A 25 -2.90 -18.80 0.87
N LEU A 26 -1.94 -18.19 0.17
CA LEU A 26 -0.66 -18.79 -0.09
C LEU A 26 -0.02 -18.87 1.30
N ASN A 27 -0.05 -20.08 1.86
CA ASN A 27 0.53 -20.42 3.14
C ASN A 27 2.05 -20.26 3.07
N TYR A 28 2.52 -19.03 2.98
CA TYR A 28 3.91 -18.66 3.13
C TYR A 28 4.10 -18.33 4.60
N ASP A 29 4.79 -19.23 5.29
CA ASP A 29 5.10 -19.05 6.71
C ASP A 29 6.13 -17.94 6.96
N ASP A 30 6.74 -17.43 5.88
CA ASP A 30 7.84 -16.49 5.86
C ASP A 30 7.54 -15.36 4.87
N LEU A 31 7.56 -14.12 5.39
CA LEU A 31 7.30 -12.91 4.62
C LEU A 31 8.33 -12.72 3.51
N ASP A 32 9.57 -13.15 3.71
CA ASP A 32 10.68 -12.96 2.78
C ASP A 32 10.47 -13.67 1.42
N ASN A 33 9.57 -14.67 1.39
CA ASN A 33 9.19 -15.39 0.19
C ASN A 33 8.14 -14.67 -0.66
N VAL A 34 7.40 -13.74 -0.07
CA VAL A 34 6.32 -13.00 -0.74
C VAL A 34 6.67 -11.53 -0.93
N SER A 35 7.41 -10.93 0.02
CA SER A 35 7.96 -9.58 -0.07
C SER A 35 9.32 -9.61 -0.78
N LYS A 36 9.34 -9.20 -2.05
CA LYS A 36 10.55 -9.23 -2.91
C LYS A 36 10.92 -7.87 -3.45
N LEU A 37 10.10 -6.85 -3.23
CA LEU A 37 10.28 -5.55 -3.87
C LEU A 37 11.62 -4.92 -3.50
N GLN A 38 11.96 -4.92 -2.20
CA GLN A 38 13.19 -4.32 -1.69
C GLN A 38 14.48 -5.00 -2.22
N LYS A 39 14.35 -6.22 -2.77
CA LYS A 39 15.42 -6.99 -3.41
C LYS A 39 15.46 -6.81 -4.93
N SER A 40 14.43 -6.20 -5.52
CA SER A 40 14.37 -5.98 -6.97
C SER A 40 15.39 -4.95 -7.42
N GLN A 41 16.00 -5.17 -8.58
CA GLN A 41 16.99 -4.26 -9.16
C GLN A 41 16.40 -2.86 -9.37
N ARG A 42 15.16 -2.77 -9.85
CA ARG A 42 14.43 -1.50 -10.04
C ARG A 42 14.30 -0.70 -8.74
N TYR A 43 13.89 -1.33 -7.64
CA TYR A 43 13.81 -0.66 -6.33
C TYR A 43 15.20 -0.18 -5.89
N ILE A 44 16.22 -1.02 -6.04
CA ILE A 44 17.59 -0.70 -5.65
C ILE A 44 18.11 0.51 -6.44
N ASP A 45 17.92 0.52 -7.76
CA ASP A 45 18.40 1.57 -8.66
C ASP A 45 17.72 2.92 -8.41
N ILE A 46 16.42 2.91 -8.10
CA ILE A 46 15.62 4.13 -7.90
C ILE A 46 15.69 4.64 -6.45
N MET A 47 15.56 3.76 -5.45
CA MET A 47 15.48 4.16 -4.03
C MET A 47 16.82 4.13 -3.29
N LYS A 48 17.68 3.13 -3.55
CA LYS A 48 18.94 2.92 -2.78
C LYS A 48 20.15 3.57 -3.42
N PHE A 49 20.12 3.86 -4.72
CA PHE A 49 21.19 4.55 -5.43
C PHE A 49 20.78 5.94 -5.96
N PRO A 50 20.49 6.92 -5.08
CA PRO A 50 20.29 8.31 -5.52
C PRO A 50 21.56 8.95 -6.13
N GLN A 51 22.71 8.25 -6.06
CA GLN A 51 23.99 8.64 -6.65
C GLN A 51 24.15 8.21 -8.12
N ASN A 52 23.18 7.53 -8.75
CA ASN A 52 23.21 7.38 -10.20
C ASN A 52 22.74 8.69 -10.86
N ILE A 53 23.75 9.54 -11.05
CA ILE A 53 23.80 10.88 -11.63
C ILE A 53 23.09 10.96 -13.00
N GLY A 54 21.76 11.02 -12.96
CA GLY A 54 20.95 11.53 -14.06
C GLY A 54 20.27 12.84 -13.68
N PHE A 55 19.67 12.90 -12.50
CA PHE A 55 18.71 13.96 -12.17
C PHE A 55 19.38 15.32 -11.88
N THR A 56 20.41 15.36 -11.04
CA THR A 56 21.08 16.61 -10.64
C THR A 56 21.96 17.21 -11.74
N ASP A 57 22.64 16.36 -12.52
CA ASP A 57 23.48 16.80 -13.64
C ASP A 57 22.65 17.26 -14.85
N LYS A 58 21.46 16.68 -15.06
CA LYS A 58 20.55 17.08 -16.14
C LYS A 58 19.72 18.31 -15.80
N MET A 59 19.24 18.48 -14.56
CA MET A 59 18.57 19.74 -14.16
C MET A 59 19.49 20.94 -14.35
N GLN A 60 20.78 20.81 -14.03
CA GLN A 60 21.76 21.87 -14.28
C GLN A 60 21.91 22.17 -15.78
N LYS A 61 21.93 21.14 -16.63
CA LYS A 61 22.00 21.31 -18.10
C LYS A 61 20.72 21.88 -18.71
N VAL A 62 19.56 21.59 -18.12
CA VAL A 62 18.25 22.14 -18.53
C VAL A 62 18.16 23.62 -18.16
N GLU A 63 18.61 24.02 -16.96
CA GLU A 63 18.75 25.43 -16.59
C GLU A 63 19.69 26.17 -17.56
N ASP A 64 20.85 25.58 -17.89
CA ASP A 64 21.81 26.14 -18.83
C ASP A 64 21.27 26.24 -20.28
N ALA A 65 20.40 25.32 -20.69
CA ALA A 65 19.78 25.30 -22.01
C ALA A 65 18.58 26.27 -22.11
N LEU A 66 17.81 26.43 -21.03
CA LEU A 66 16.73 27.41 -20.91
C LEU A 66 17.27 28.85 -20.92
N GLU A 67 18.44 29.10 -20.33
CA GLU A 67 19.12 30.40 -20.43
C GLU A 67 19.63 30.72 -21.85
N LYS A 68 19.90 29.69 -22.67
CA LYS A 68 20.53 29.86 -23.99
C LYS A 68 19.59 29.84 -25.20
N GLY A 69 18.28 29.68 -24.99
CA GLY A 69 17.25 29.88 -26.02
C GLY A 69 17.49 29.10 -27.31
N SER A 70 17.23 27.78 -27.31
CA SER A 70 17.25 26.96 -28.52
C SER A 70 15.86 26.49 -28.96
N ASP A 71 15.64 26.52 -30.27
CA ASP A 71 14.39 26.33 -31.02
C ASP A 71 13.47 25.16 -30.59
N VAL A 72 12.18 25.48 -30.42
CA VAL A 72 11.09 24.66 -29.88
C VAL A 72 10.44 23.75 -30.96
N SER A 73 11.10 23.47 -32.08
CA SER A 73 10.41 22.97 -33.29
C SER A 73 10.48 21.46 -33.56
N ASN A 74 10.96 20.63 -32.63
CA ASN A 74 11.07 19.16 -32.85
C ASN A 74 10.60 18.28 -31.67
N LEU A 75 9.73 18.83 -30.81
CA LEU A 75 9.43 18.29 -29.48
C LEU A 75 8.60 16.98 -29.46
N GLY A 76 7.94 16.62 -30.57
CA GLY A 76 6.96 15.52 -30.59
C GLY A 76 7.51 14.11 -30.79
N ILE A 77 8.72 13.94 -31.34
CA ILE A 77 9.28 12.62 -31.71
C ILE A 77 10.47 12.21 -30.82
N VAL A 78 11.09 13.16 -30.11
CA VAL A 78 12.35 12.97 -29.37
C VAL A 78 12.13 12.55 -27.89
N LEU A 79 10.90 12.64 -27.38
CA LEU A 79 10.62 12.39 -25.95
C LEU A 79 10.63 10.90 -25.54
N VAL A 80 10.54 9.94 -26.48
CA VAL A 80 10.48 8.51 -26.14
C VAL A 80 11.85 7.95 -25.73
N ASP A 81 12.92 8.50 -26.30
CA ASP A 81 14.32 8.17 -25.98
C ASP A 81 14.91 9.15 -24.95
N ASP A 82 14.09 10.06 -24.41
CA ASP A 82 14.52 10.97 -23.37
C ASP A 82 14.69 10.19 -22.05
N PRO A 83 15.91 10.10 -21.50
CA PRO A 83 16.16 9.34 -20.29
C PRO A 83 15.39 9.87 -19.06
N GLU A 84 14.87 11.10 -19.11
CA GLU A 84 13.98 11.65 -18.07
C GLU A 84 12.56 11.06 -18.16
N TYR A 85 12.04 10.87 -19.37
CA TYR A 85 10.77 10.18 -19.60
C TYR A 85 10.83 8.70 -19.16
N GLN A 86 11.93 8.00 -19.46
CA GLN A 86 12.13 6.62 -19.01
C GLN A 86 12.14 6.50 -17.48
N LEU A 87 12.78 7.45 -16.78
CA LEU A 87 12.75 7.50 -15.32
C LEU A 87 11.33 7.69 -14.77
N MET A 88 10.51 8.55 -15.39
CA MET A 88 9.11 8.72 -14.98
C MET A 88 8.29 7.43 -15.17
N VAL A 89 8.50 6.71 -16.28
CA VAL A 89 7.86 5.42 -16.53
C VAL A 89 8.30 4.39 -15.48
N ASP A 90 9.59 4.32 -15.17
CA ASP A 90 10.13 3.42 -14.15
C ASP A 90 9.63 3.76 -12.73
N CYS A 91 9.50 5.05 -12.40
CA CYS A 91 8.90 5.51 -11.14
C CYS A 91 7.42 5.10 -11.02
N ASN A 92 6.66 5.19 -12.12
CA ASN A 92 5.27 4.76 -12.13
C ASN A 92 5.16 3.24 -11.95
N ALA A 93 6.00 2.47 -12.65
CA ALA A 93 6.08 1.02 -12.46
C ALA A 93 6.44 0.66 -11.01
N LEU A 94 7.45 1.32 -10.44
CA LEU A 94 7.84 1.13 -9.05
C LEU A 94 6.70 1.47 -8.08
N SER A 95 5.93 2.52 -8.36
CA SER A 95 4.78 2.91 -7.52
C SER A 95 3.71 1.82 -7.48
N VAL A 96 3.45 1.17 -8.63
CA VAL A 96 2.54 0.02 -8.70
C VAL A 96 3.09 -1.15 -7.88
N ASP A 97 4.40 -1.43 -8.00
CA ASP A 97 5.00 -2.51 -7.22
C ASP A 97 4.94 -2.25 -5.71
N ILE A 98 5.17 -1.01 -5.27
CA ILE A 98 5.03 -0.61 -3.85
C ILE A 98 3.61 -0.87 -3.38
N GLY A 99 2.60 -0.50 -4.17
CA GLY A 99 1.20 -0.78 -3.85
C GLY A 99 0.92 -2.28 -3.70
N ASN A 100 1.46 -3.11 -4.59
CA ASN A 100 1.34 -4.56 -4.51
C ASN A 100 2.05 -5.12 -3.27
N GLU A 101 3.24 -4.63 -2.95
CA GLU A 101 4.00 -5.06 -1.76
C GLU A 101 3.25 -4.72 -0.47
N ILE A 102 2.67 -3.52 -0.37
CA ILE A 102 1.83 -3.11 0.77
C ILE A 102 0.66 -4.09 0.94
N ALA A 103 -0.01 -4.48 -0.14
CA ALA A 103 -1.12 -5.42 -0.09
C ALA A 103 -0.67 -6.82 0.38
N ILE A 104 0.48 -7.31 -0.10
CA ILE A 104 1.07 -8.58 0.32
C ILE A 104 1.40 -8.58 1.81
N ILE A 105 2.10 -7.55 2.29
CA ILE A 105 2.49 -7.42 3.70
C ILE A 105 1.24 -7.30 4.59
N HIS A 106 0.27 -6.48 4.20
CA HIS A 106 -0.98 -6.33 4.93
C HIS A 106 -1.73 -7.66 5.07
N ASN A 107 -1.87 -8.42 3.98
CA ASN A 107 -2.51 -9.73 4.01
C ASN A 107 -1.76 -10.70 4.94
N PHE A 108 -0.43 -10.73 4.89
CA PHE A 108 0.39 -11.56 5.76
C PHE A 108 0.17 -11.24 7.25
N ILE A 109 0.23 -9.96 7.63
CA ILE A 109 0.01 -9.51 9.01
C ILE A 109 -1.41 -9.87 9.45
N ARG A 110 -2.40 -9.54 8.61
CA ARG A 110 -3.82 -9.78 8.89
C ARG A 110 -4.10 -11.27 9.12
N ASP A 111 -3.57 -12.14 8.27
CA ASP A 111 -3.88 -13.56 8.31
C ASP A 111 -3.31 -14.24 9.57
N LYS A 112 -2.10 -13.83 10.00
CA LYS A 112 -1.51 -14.29 11.27
C LYS A 112 -2.20 -13.66 12.49
N TYR A 113 -2.47 -12.35 12.46
CA TYR A 113 -3.01 -11.62 13.60
C TYR A 113 -4.49 -11.86 13.86
N ARG A 114 -5.24 -12.34 12.86
CA ARG A 114 -6.65 -12.74 12.97
C ARG A 114 -6.90 -13.76 14.09
N LEU A 115 -5.92 -14.62 14.43
CA LEU A 115 -6.06 -15.58 15.53
C LEU A 115 -6.21 -14.89 16.90
N LYS A 116 -5.65 -13.68 17.03
CA LYS A 116 -5.64 -12.90 18.27
C LYS A 116 -6.69 -11.81 18.28
N PHE A 117 -6.91 -11.12 17.17
CA PHE A 117 -7.92 -10.06 17.09
C PHE A 117 -8.58 -10.03 15.70
N PRO A 118 -9.51 -10.95 15.40
CA PRO A 118 -10.11 -11.10 14.08
C PRO A 118 -10.91 -9.86 13.62
N GLU A 119 -11.49 -9.11 14.55
CA GLU A 119 -12.31 -7.93 14.27
C GLU A 119 -11.48 -6.72 13.83
N LEU A 120 -10.17 -6.70 14.12
CA LEU A 120 -9.31 -5.54 13.82
C LEU A 120 -9.33 -5.18 12.32
N LYS A 121 -9.45 -6.17 11.43
CA LYS A 121 -9.51 -5.95 9.97
C LYS A 121 -10.71 -5.10 9.53
N SER A 122 -11.82 -5.18 10.27
CA SER A 122 -13.03 -4.38 10.01
C SER A 122 -13.03 -3.03 10.71
N LEU A 123 -12.11 -2.82 11.66
CA LEU A 123 -11.99 -1.57 12.39
C LEU A 123 -10.93 -0.65 11.74
N VAL A 124 -9.85 -1.23 11.24
CA VAL A 124 -8.76 -0.53 10.57
C VAL A 124 -8.64 -1.03 9.13
N HIS A 125 -9.24 -0.30 8.20
CA HIS A 125 -9.33 -0.69 6.80
C HIS A 125 -8.07 -0.37 6.00
N HIS A 126 -7.36 0.69 6.39
CA HIS A 126 -6.21 1.17 5.62
C HIS A 126 -4.95 0.35 5.94
N PRO A 127 -4.27 -0.25 4.94
CA PRO A 127 -3.10 -1.10 5.17
C PRO A 127 -1.97 -0.44 5.96
N ILE A 128 -1.71 0.85 5.70
CA ILE A 128 -0.65 1.63 6.35
C ILE A 128 -0.93 1.87 7.83
N ASP A 129 -2.21 1.96 8.21
CA ASP A 129 -2.59 2.17 9.62
C ASP A 129 -2.68 0.83 10.36
N TYR A 130 -2.95 -0.26 9.65
CA TYR A 130 -3.13 -1.59 10.24
C TYR A 130 -1.85 -2.11 10.92
N ALA A 131 -0.72 -2.09 10.21
CA ALA A 131 0.55 -2.60 10.72
C ALA A 131 1.03 -1.94 12.03
N PRO A 132 1.10 -0.60 12.16
CA PRO A 132 1.52 0.04 13.40
C PRO A 132 0.54 -0.22 14.55
N VAL A 133 -0.76 -0.34 14.29
CA VAL A 133 -1.76 -0.69 15.31
C VAL A 133 -1.54 -2.13 15.80
N VAL A 134 -1.36 -3.10 14.90
CA VAL A 134 -1.02 -4.48 15.26
C VAL A 134 0.26 -4.53 16.08
N LYS A 135 1.30 -3.79 15.66
CA LYS A 135 2.57 -3.70 16.38
C LYS A 135 2.41 -3.13 17.78
N LYS A 136 1.63 -2.06 17.91
CA LYS A 136 1.42 -1.36 19.19
C LYS A 136 0.61 -2.20 20.17
N ILE A 137 -0.38 -2.94 19.67
CA ILE A 137 -1.20 -3.84 20.47
C ILE A 137 -0.43 -5.12 20.85
N GLY A 138 0.25 -5.76 19.90
CA GLY A 138 0.96 -7.03 20.14
C GLY A 138 0.04 -8.11 20.73
N ASN A 139 0.50 -8.78 21.78
CA ASN A 139 -0.28 -9.79 22.52
C ASN A 139 -1.05 -9.23 23.72
N GLU A 140 -1.10 -7.90 23.89
CA GLU A 140 -1.84 -7.30 25.01
C GLU A 140 -3.33 -7.61 24.87
N MET A 141 -3.93 -8.07 25.97
CA MET A 141 -5.36 -8.42 26.03
C MET A 141 -6.18 -7.26 26.59
N ASP A 142 -5.57 -6.41 27.42
CA ASP A 142 -6.18 -5.19 27.92
C ASP A 142 -5.71 -3.96 27.14
N LEU A 143 -6.50 -3.54 26.15
CA LEU A 143 -6.16 -2.39 25.31
C LEU A 143 -6.19 -1.05 26.06
N THR A 144 -6.68 -0.99 27.30
CA THR A 144 -6.56 0.23 28.12
C THR A 144 -5.11 0.52 28.53
N LEU A 145 -4.22 -0.49 28.46
CA LEU A 145 -2.80 -0.36 28.72
C LEU A 145 -2.00 0.02 27.46
N VAL A 146 -2.64 0.03 26.30
CA VAL A 146 -2.02 0.31 25.02
C VAL A 146 -2.37 1.73 24.59
N ASP A 147 -1.36 2.57 24.46
CA ASP A 147 -1.52 3.91 23.90
C ASP A 147 -1.62 3.84 22.37
N LEU A 148 -2.83 4.00 21.83
CA LEU A 148 -3.07 4.06 20.38
C LEU A 148 -3.22 5.50 19.88
N GLU A 149 -2.99 6.51 20.73
CA GLU A 149 -3.07 7.90 20.33
C GLU A 149 -2.02 8.22 19.25
N GLY A 150 -2.43 9.02 18.27
CA GLY A 150 -1.60 9.35 17.11
C GLY A 150 -1.54 8.28 16.02
N LEU A 151 -1.99 7.04 16.28
CA LEU A 151 -2.16 6.01 15.25
C LEU A 151 -3.56 6.00 14.65
N LEU A 152 -4.58 6.20 15.50
CA LEU A 152 -5.98 6.19 15.08
C LEU A 152 -6.74 7.38 15.69
N PRO A 153 -7.83 7.84 15.04
CA PRO A 153 -8.77 8.77 15.65
C PRO A 153 -9.35 8.21 16.96
N LEU A 154 -9.58 9.08 17.96
CA LEU A 154 -10.11 8.69 19.28
C LEU A 154 -11.39 7.85 19.21
N ALA A 155 -12.28 8.17 18.26
CA ALA A 155 -13.51 7.41 18.05
C ALA A 155 -13.23 5.94 17.69
N ILE A 156 -12.23 5.68 16.84
CA ILE A 156 -11.84 4.33 16.44
C ILE A 156 -11.13 3.62 17.60
N ILE A 157 -10.26 4.30 18.35
CA ILE A 157 -9.58 3.73 19.53
C ILE A 157 -10.60 3.19 20.54
N MET A 158 -11.67 3.94 20.80
CA MET A 158 -12.74 3.52 21.70
C MET A 158 -13.44 2.26 21.19
N VAL A 159 -13.81 2.23 19.90
CA VAL A 159 -14.45 1.06 19.29
C VAL A 159 -13.52 -0.16 19.34
N VAL A 160 -12.25 0.00 18.98
CA VAL A 160 -11.22 -1.05 19.04
C VAL A 160 -11.08 -1.60 20.46
N SER A 161 -11.02 -0.73 21.47
CA SER A 161 -10.90 -1.14 22.87
C SER A 161 -12.12 -1.92 23.36
N VAL A 162 -13.33 -1.46 23.03
CA VAL A 162 -14.57 -2.14 23.39
C VAL A 162 -14.66 -3.49 22.68
N THR A 163 -14.38 -3.56 21.39
CA THR A 163 -14.41 -4.81 20.63
C THR A 163 -13.36 -5.81 21.11
N ALA A 164 -12.15 -5.35 21.46
CA ALA A 164 -11.11 -6.20 22.01
C ALA A 164 -11.51 -6.84 23.34
N SER A 165 -12.26 -6.12 24.19
CA SER A 165 -12.72 -6.66 25.48
C SER A 165 -13.68 -7.86 25.34
N THR A 166 -14.33 -7.99 24.19
CA THR A 166 -15.26 -9.07 23.86
C THR A 166 -14.77 -9.95 22.70
N THR A 167 -13.51 -9.81 22.29
CA THR A 167 -12.96 -10.62 21.19
C THR A 167 -12.84 -12.08 21.61
N SER A 168 -13.01 -12.96 20.63
CA SER A 168 -12.86 -14.41 20.80
C SER A 168 -11.44 -14.92 20.53
N GLY A 169 -10.53 -14.02 20.11
CA GLY A 169 -9.16 -14.36 19.80
C GLY A 169 -8.33 -14.73 21.03
N ASN A 170 -7.23 -15.43 20.80
CA ASN A 170 -6.29 -15.84 21.85
C ASN A 170 -4.90 -15.25 21.58
N PRO A 171 -4.07 -15.04 22.62
CA PRO A 171 -2.69 -14.62 22.44
C PRO A 171 -1.96 -15.51 21.42
N LEU A 172 -1.20 -14.89 20.52
CA LEU A 172 -0.35 -15.62 19.59
C LEU A 172 0.80 -16.30 20.34
N SER A 173 1.30 -17.41 19.81
CA SER A 173 2.58 -17.96 20.29
C SER A 173 3.72 -16.96 20.06
N GLU A 174 4.77 -17.01 20.88
CA GLU A 174 5.94 -16.14 20.76
C GLU A 174 6.54 -16.12 19.35
N GLU A 175 6.61 -17.28 18.70
CA GLU A 175 7.10 -17.38 17.32
C GLU A 175 6.20 -16.63 16.32
N ASN A 176 4.88 -16.82 16.42
CA ASN A 176 3.92 -16.18 15.53
C ASN A 176 3.83 -14.68 15.78
N LEU A 177 3.89 -14.26 17.04
CA LEU A 177 3.95 -12.85 17.41
C LEU A 177 5.21 -12.23 16.80
N ARG A 178 6.39 -12.82 17.01
CA ARG A 178 7.65 -12.30 16.46
C ARG A 178 7.59 -12.12 14.95
N LYS A 179 7.14 -13.14 14.21
CA LYS A 179 6.97 -13.07 12.75
C LYS A 179 5.98 -11.97 12.33
N THR A 180 4.91 -11.79 13.09
CA THR A 180 3.90 -10.74 12.81
C THR A 180 4.46 -9.35 13.05
N ILE A 181 5.19 -9.15 14.15
CA ILE A 181 5.81 -7.85 14.49
C ILE A 181 6.93 -7.49 13.52
N GLU A 182 7.76 -8.46 13.14
CA GLU A 182 8.80 -8.28 12.11
C GLU A 182 8.17 -7.85 10.78
N ALA A 183 7.05 -8.46 10.39
CA ALA A 183 6.31 -8.05 9.20
C ALA A 183 5.74 -6.63 9.28
N CYS A 184 5.45 -6.11 10.48
CA CYS A 184 4.99 -4.73 10.64
C CYS A 184 6.10 -3.69 10.45
N ASP A 185 7.37 -4.09 10.52
CA ASP A 185 8.54 -3.22 10.35
C ASP A 185 9.08 -3.18 8.91
N HIS A 186 8.45 -3.96 8.03
CA HIS A 186 8.89 -4.17 6.66
C HIS A 186 8.39 -3.10 5.69
#